data_AF-A0A9P2TDM3-F1
#
_entry.id   AF-A0A9P2TDM3-F1
#
_cell.length_a   1.000
_cell.length_b   1.000
_cell.length_c   1.000
_cell.angle_alpha   90.00
_cell.angle_beta   90.00
_cell.angle_gamma   90.00
#
_symmetry.space_group_name_H-M   'P 1'
#
loop_
_entity.id
_entity.type
_entity.pdbx_description
1 polymer ?
#
loop_
_entity_poly.entity_id
_entity_poly.type
_entity_poly.pdbx_seq_one_letter_code
_entity_poly.pdbx_strand_id
1 'polypeptide(L)'
;MASSESGFQVSDEATLHNYTGINVVLPDGWHTDIADNCLSPPEVGPAPGGNCPSEALRIRINASEEGLIDPEGAELTDPDSWRRPWASCPKRPELNARIRAEHSEIVEHGDFLLVSGEETKYSEWLITCTGGGTFRTRAWYVPEADLEFDVPVMVEERAEEYDLIVRSADLSRFKAIS
;
A
#
# COMPACT_ATOMS: atom_id res chain seq x y z
N MET A 1 -20.27 25.62 17.88
CA MET A 1 -19.50 25.34 16.66
C MET A 1 -18.17 24.75 17.15
N ALA A 2 -17.99 23.44 17.01
CA ALA A 2 -16.74 22.77 17.34
C ALA A 2 -16.11 22.40 16.01
N SER A 3 -15.08 23.16 15.62
CA SER A 3 -14.25 22.85 14.46
C SER A 3 -13.06 22.07 14.99
N SER A 4 -12.97 20.77 14.69
CA SER A 4 -11.74 20.03 14.88
C SER A 4 -10.75 20.50 13.80
N GLU A 5 -9.77 21.30 14.18
CA GLU A 5 -8.66 21.73 13.31
C GLU A 5 -7.71 20.57 12.92
N SER A 6 -8.10 19.32 13.17
CA SER A 6 -7.33 18.09 12.90
C SER A 6 -8.15 17.04 12.13
N GLY A 7 -9.20 17.44 11.41
CA GLY A 7 -9.99 16.52 10.59
C GLY A 7 -9.25 16.12 9.31
N PHE A 8 -9.30 14.83 8.97
CA PHE A 8 -8.84 14.34 7.68
C PHE A 8 -9.60 15.07 6.55
N GLN A 9 -8.89 15.76 5.66
CA GLN A 9 -9.51 16.55 4.59
C GLN A 9 -9.86 15.65 3.41
N VAL A 10 -11.15 15.64 3.05
CA VAL A 10 -11.70 14.88 1.92
C VAL A 10 -12.12 15.88 0.84
N SER A 11 -11.73 15.66 -0.41
CA SER A 11 -12.19 16.48 -1.53
C SER A 11 -13.65 16.18 -1.88
N ASP A 12 -14.35 17.13 -2.49
CA ASP A 12 -15.77 16.96 -2.89
C ASP A 12 -15.98 15.84 -3.94
N GLU A 13 -14.92 15.47 -4.66
CA GLU A 13 -14.93 14.44 -5.71
C GLU A 13 -14.46 13.07 -5.20
N ALA A 14 -14.02 12.98 -3.95
CA ALA A 14 -13.60 11.73 -3.35
C ALA A 14 -14.80 10.80 -3.09
N THR A 15 -14.56 9.49 -3.19
CA THR A 15 -15.59 8.47 -2.96
C THR A 15 -15.27 7.62 -1.74
N LEU A 16 -16.29 7.08 -1.08
CA LEU A 16 -16.12 6.15 0.02
C LEU A 16 -16.13 4.72 -0.53
N HIS A 17 -15.09 3.95 -0.23
CA HIS A 17 -15.02 2.53 -0.51
C HIS A 17 -15.07 1.71 0.78
N ASN A 18 -15.74 0.57 0.73
CA ASN A 18 -15.79 -0.38 1.84
C ASN A 18 -15.32 -1.76 1.37
N TYR A 19 -14.32 -2.30 2.07
CA TYR A 19 -13.89 -3.68 1.92
C TYR A 19 -13.94 -4.35 3.28
N THR A 20 -14.82 -5.35 3.45
CA THR A 20 -14.93 -6.18 4.67
C THR A 20 -15.03 -5.40 6.00
N GLY A 21 -15.61 -4.20 5.98
CA GLY A 21 -15.73 -3.34 7.16
C GLY A 21 -14.61 -2.32 7.34
N ILE A 22 -13.58 -2.36 6.49
CA ILE A 22 -12.54 -1.34 6.33
C ILE A 22 -13.10 -0.28 5.39
N ASN A 23 -13.25 0.95 5.87
CA ASN A 23 -13.70 2.07 5.05
C ASN A 23 -12.50 2.92 4.67
N VAL A 24 -12.37 3.29 3.41
CA VAL A 24 -11.33 4.21 2.93
C VAL A 24 -11.93 5.24 1.99
N VAL A 25 -11.33 6.41 1.95
CA VAL A 25 -11.62 7.48 1.00
C VAL A 25 -10.72 7.30 -0.21
N LEU A 26 -11.33 7.20 -1.39
CA LEU A 26 -10.63 7.17 -2.67
C LEU A 26 -10.60 8.59 -3.26
N PRO A 27 -9.42 9.12 -3.61
CA PRO A 27 -9.29 10.37 -4.36
C PRO A 27 -10.02 10.32 -5.71
N ASP A 28 -10.16 11.47 -6.35
CA ASP A 28 -10.80 11.55 -7.67
C ASP A 28 -10.10 10.63 -8.69
N GLY A 29 -10.90 9.94 -9.49
CA GLY A 29 -10.45 8.99 -10.52
C GLY A 29 -9.92 7.65 -9.99
N TRP A 30 -9.67 7.49 -8.69
CA TRP A 30 -9.34 6.18 -8.12
C TRP A 30 -10.53 5.24 -8.21
N HIS A 31 -10.23 3.96 -8.40
CA HIS A 31 -11.25 2.94 -8.58
C HIS A 31 -10.83 1.63 -7.96
N THR A 32 -11.82 0.78 -7.70
CA THR A 32 -11.61 -0.60 -7.31
C THR A 32 -11.51 -1.48 -8.56
N ASP A 33 -10.57 -2.40 -8.58
CA ASP A 33 -10.49 -3.41 -9.62
C ASP A 33 -11.50 -4.56 -9.38
N ILE A 34 -11.38 -5.65 -10.15
CA ILE A 34 -12.23 -6.86 -10.01
C ILE A 34 -12.22 -7.43 -8.58
N ALA A 35 -11.14 -7.21 -7.83
CA ALA A 35 -11.08 -7.52 -6.42
C ALA A 35 -11.26 -6.24 -5.60
N ASP A 36 -12.25 -6.21 -4.71
CA ASP A 36 -12.58 -5.05 -3.88
C ASP A 36 -11.44 -4.62 -2.94
N ASN A 37 -10.41 -5.44 -2.76
CA ASN A 37 -9.23 -5.13 -1.97
C ASN A 37 -8.08 -4.52 -2.79
N CYS A 38 -8.33 -4.15 -4.04
CA CYS A 38 -7.37 -3.57 -4.98
C CYS A 38 -7.86 -2.21 -5.44
N LEU A 39 -7.14 -1.16 -5.04
CA LEU A 39 -7.47 0.23 -5.29
C LEU A 39 -6.44 0.79 -6.25
N SER A 40 -6.87 1.16 -7.46
CA SER A 40 -5.99 1.54 -8.55
C SER A 40 -6.10 3.04 -8.85
N PRO A 41 -4.97 3.72 -9.11
CA PRO A 41 -4.99 5.10 -9.59
C PRO A 41 -5.62 5.18 -10.99
N PRO A 42 -6.11 6.36 -11.43
CA PRO A 42 -6.92 6.50 -12.64
C PRO A 42 -6.24 6.02 -13.94
N GLU A 43 -4.91 6.11 -14.02
CA GLU A 43 -4.12 5.66 -15.16
C GLU A 43 -3.86 4.14 -15.20
N VAL A 44 -4.12 3.42 -14.11
CA VAL A 44 -3.86 1.99 -13.98
C VAL A 44 -5.15 1.22 -14.23
N GLY A 45 -5.23 0.50 -15.34
CA GLY A 45 -6.34 -0.40 -15.62
C GLY A 45 -6.14 -1.81 -15.02
N PRO A 46 -7.19 -2.65 -15.06
CA PRO A 46 -7.14 -4.00 -14.53
C PRO A 46 -6.07 -4.85 -15.22
N ALA A 47 -5.34 -5.67 -14.45
CA ALA A 47 -4.32 -6.53 -15.01
C ALA A 47 -4.95 -7.70 -15.81
N PRO A 48 -4.24 -8.24 -16.83
CA PRO A 48 -4.70 -9.41 -17.55
C PRO A 48 -5.06 -10.58 -16.62
N GLY A 49 -6.23 -11.17 -16.85
CA GLY A 49 -6.75 -12.26 -16.01
C GLY A 49 -7.47 -11.81 -14.75
N GLY A 50 -7.71 -10.51 -14.58
CA GLY A 50 -8.49 -9.96 -13.46
C GLY A 50 -7.74 -9.93 -12.14
N ASN A 51 -6.41 -9.94 -12.20
CA ASN A 51 -5.56 -9.80 -11.02
C ASN A 51 -5.40 -8.32 -10.63
N CYS A 52 -5.02 -8.10 -9.38
CA CYS A 52 -4.59 -6.80 -8.87
C CYS A 52 -3.35 -6.31 -9.64
N PRO A 53 -3.40 -5.15 -10.33
CA PRO A 53 -2.23 -4.51 -10.93
C PRO A 53 -1.12 -4.27 -9.92
N SER A 54 0.15 -4.33 -10.32
CA SER A 54 1.29 -4.13 -9.40
C SER A 54 1.29 -2.73 -8.77
N GLU A 55 0.65 -1.79 -9.45
CA GLU A 55 0.50 -0.38 -9.08
C GLU A 55 -0.73 -0.11 -8.20
N ALA A 56 -1.60 -1.09 -8.00
CA ALA A 56 -2.74 -0.95 -7.11
C ALA A 56 -2.29 -0.97 -5.63
N LEU A 57 -2.95 -0.15 -4.79
CA LEU A 57 -2.94 -0.33 -3.34
C LEU A 57 -3.75 -1.57 -2.99
N ARG A 58 -3.13 -2.47 -2.25
CA ARG A 58 -3.75 -3.71 -1.79
C ARG A 58 -4.10 -3.61 -0.33
N ILE A 59 -5.26 -4.15 0.03
CA ILE A 59 -5.68 -4.34 1.42
C ILE A 59 -5.57 -5.83 1.74
N ARG A 60 -4.79 -6.17 2.77
CA ARG A 60 -4.52 -7.55 3.19
C ARG A 60 -4.84 -7.74 4.65
N ILE A 61 -5.96 -8.40 4.89
CA ILE A 61 -6.34 -8.87 6.22
C ILE A 61 -5.49 -10.10 6.60
N ASN A 62 -5.23 -10.28 7.89
CA ASN A 62 -4.45 -11.40 8.44
C ASN A 62 -3.02 -11.45 7.86
N ALA A 63 -2.39 -10.29 7.67
CA ALA A 63 -1.11 -10.18 6.97
C ALA A 63 0.00 -10.98 7.66
N SER A 64 0.00 -11.02 9.00
CA SER A 64 0.97 -11.80 9.76
C SER A 64 0.75 -13.31 9.66
N GLU A 65 -0.51 -13.76 9.61
CA GLU A 65 -0.84 -15.18 9.43
C GLU A 65 -0.46 -15.68 8.02
N GLU A 66 -0.58 -14.81 7.01
CA GLU A 66 -0.13 -15.09 5.65
C GLU A 66 1.41 -15.03 5.49
N GLY A 67 2.13 -14.63 6.55
CA GLY A 67 3.59 -14.53 6.57
C GLY A 67 4.12 -13.41 5.69
N LEU A 68 3.34 -12.34 5.49
CA LEU A 68 3.73 -11.15 4.73
C LEU A 68 4.52 -10.15 5.57
N ILE A 69 4.29 -10.19 6.88
CA ILE A 69 4.91 -9.32 7.86
C ILE A 69 4.94 -10.03 9.21
N ASP A 70 5.92 -9.74 10.06
CA ASP A 70 5.87 -10.21 11.44
C ASP A 70 4.81 -9.42 12.25
N PRO A 71 4.21 -10.02 13.30
CA PRO A 71 3.17 -9.35 14.08
C PRO A 71 3.61 -8.05 14.76
N GLU A 72 4.91 -7.79 14.91
CA GLU A 72 5.44 -6.57 15.52
C GLU A 72 5.74 -5.49 14.46
N GLY A 73 5.69 -5.85 13.17
CA GLY A 73 6.06 -5.01 12.03
C GLY A 73 7.55 -4.71 11.96
N ALA A 74 8.40 -5.52 12.59
CA ALA A 74 9.86 -5.35 12.60
C ALA A 74 10.46 -5.34 11.18
N GLU A 75 9.89 -6.10 10.26
CA GLU A 75 10.30 -6.14 8.85
C GLU A 75 10.23 -4.78 8.15
N LEU A 76 9.37 -3.85 8.61
CA LEU A 76 9.33 -2.50 8.06
C LEU A 76 10.65 -1.75 8.28
N THR A 77 11.43 -2.12 9.30
CA THR A 77 12.72 -1.47 9.59
C THR A 77 13.92 -2.12 8.89
N ASP A 78 13.68 -3.17 8.10
CA ASP A 78 14.72 -3.91 7.39
C ASP A 78 14.76 -3.52 5.89
N PRO A 79 15.89 -2.96 5.40
CA PRO A 79 16.07 -2.64 3.98
C PRO A 79 15.91 -3.83 3.02
N ASP A 80 16.08 -5.06 3.47
CA ASP A 80 15.97 -6.27 2.64
C ASP A 80 14.56 -6.90 2.66
N SER A 81 13.67 -6.41 3.52
CA SER A 81 12.30 -6.94 3.73
C SER A 81 11.21 -6.24 2.92
N TRP A 82 11.61 -5.47 1.89
CA TRP A 82 10.70 -4.81 0.93
C TRP A 82 9.83 -5.76 0.10
N ARG A 83 10.17 -7.06 0.09
CA ARG A 83 9.55 -8.03 -0.81
C ARG A 83 8.10 -8.24 -0.42
N ARG A 84 7.21 -7.82 -1.31
CA ARG A 84 5.80 -8.19 -1.29
C ARG A 84 5.43 -8.98 -2.52
N PRO A 85 4.33 -9.75 -2.47
CA PRO A 85 3.70 -10.29 -3.65
C PRO A 85 3.66 -9.26 -4.80
N TRP A 86 4.42 -9.56 -5.85
CA TRP A 86 4.43 -8.91 -7.17
C TRP A 86 5.27 -7.65 -7.22
N ALA A 87 5.96 -7.33 -6.12
CA ALA A 87 7.05 -6.36 -6.09
C ALA A 87 8.22 -6.98 -6.84
N SER A 88 8.51 -6.45 -8.03
CA SER A 88 9.54 -7.03 -8.88
C SER A 88 10.15 -5.99 -9.81
N CYS A 89 11.43 -6.19 -10.09
CA CYS A 89 12.12 -5.37 -11.07
C CYS A 89 11.44 -5.44 -12.43
N PRO A 90 11.25 -4.30 -13.11
CA PRO A 90 10.58 -4.26 -14.41
C PRO A 90 11.37 -5.07 -15.44
N LYS A 91 10.64 -5.70 -16.37
CA LYS A 91 11.27 -6.43 -17.47
C LYS A 91 11.98 -5.47 -18.42
N ARG A 92 13.19 -5.83 -18.83
CA ARG A 92 14.05 -5.09 -19.76
C ARG A 92 14.55 -6.03 -20.86
N PRO A 93 13.84 -6.11 -22.00
CA PRO A 93 14.16 -7.03 -23.09
C PRO A 93 15.57 -6.89 -23.68
N GLU A 94 16.16 -5.71 -23.54
CA GLU A 94 17.51 -5.38 -24.01
C GLU A 94 18.63 -5.99 -23.15
N LEU A 95 18.31 -6.41 -21.92
CA LEU A 95 19.25 -7.09 -21.03
C LEU A 95 19.15 -8.60 -21.24
N ASN A 96 20.23 -9.21 -21.70
CA ASN A 96 20.35 -10.68 -21.79
C ASN A 96 20.52 -11.36 -20.42
N ALA A 97 20.61 -10.59 -19.34
CA ALA A 97 20.80 -11.08 -17.98
C ALA A 97 19.47 -11.22 -17.23
N ARG A 98 19.42 -12.14 -16.26
CA ARG A 98 18.29 -12.24 -15.33
C ARG A 98 18.20 -10.96 -14.50
N ILE A 99 17.08 -10.24 -14.62
CA ILE A 99 16.81 -9.03 -13.85
C ILE A 99 16.43 -9.43 -12.42
N ARG A 100 17.08 -8.79 -11.45
CA ARG A 100 16.84 -8.95 -10.02
C ARG A 100 17.08 -7.63 -9.30
N ALA A 101 16.60 -7.54 -8.06
CA ALA A 101 17.04 -6.50 -7.15
C ALA A 101 18.53 -6.73 -6.81
N GLU A 102 19.32 -5.67 -6.90
CA GLU A 102 20.75 -5.65 -6.58
C GLU A 102 21.02 -4.89 -5.29
N HIS A 103 20.20 -3.87 -5.01
CA HIS A 103 20.27 -3.09 -3.80
C HIS A 103 18.86 -2.61 -3.43
N SER A 104 18.61 -2.48 -2.13
CA SER A 104 17.42 -1.86 -1.58
C SER A 104 17.81 -1.02 -0.36
N GLU A 105 17.14 0.11 -0.22
CA GLU A 105 17.28 0.99 0.93
C GLU A 105 15.91 1.50 1.36
N ILE A 106 15.74 1.76 2.66
CA ILE A 106 14.57 2.46 3.19
C ILE A 106 14.80 3.96 2.97
N VAL A 107 13.93 4.58 2.19
CA VAL A 107 13.98 6.03 1.92
C VAL A 107 13.04 6.83 2.81
N GLU A 108 12.01 6.18 3.36
CA GLU A 108 11.08 6.77 4.31
C GLU A 108 10.57 5.67 5.26
N HIS A 109 10.42 6.02 6.54
CA HIS A 109 9.87 5.14 7.56
C HIS A 109 9.26 5.99 8.68
N GLY A 110 8.17 5.51 9.27
CA GLY A 110 7.58 6.13 10.45
C GLY A 110 6.27 5.50 10.88
N ASP A 111 5.52 6.27 11.65
CA ASP A 111 4.23 5.89 12.21
C ASP A 111 3.21 7.03 12.09
N PHE A 112 1.93 6.68 12.17
CA PHE A 112 0.81 7.60 12.33
C PHE A 112 -0.42 6.87 12.88
N LEU A 113 -1.46 7.63 13.24
CA LEU A 113 -2.76 7.10 13.63
C LEU A 113 -3.74 7.15 12.46
N LEU A 114 -4.49 6.07 12.27
CA LEU A 114 -5.66 6.05 11.38
C LEU A 114 -6.76 6.99 11.90
N VAL A 115 -7.78 7.26 11.07
CA VAL A 115 -8.97 8.01 11.48
C VAL A 115 -9.71 7.32 12.64
N SER A 116 -9.71 5.98 12.67
CA SER A 116 -10.29 5.20 13.76
C SER A 116 -9.40 5.09 15.01
N GLY A 117 -8.15 5.56 14.95
CA GLY A 117 -7.25 5.74 16.09
C GLY A 117 -6.18 4.66 16.29
N GLU A 118 -6.14 3.62 15.45
CA GLU A 118 -5.13 2.55 15.50
C GLU A 118 -3.76 3.05 15.03
N GLU A 119 -2.70 2.57 15.68
CA GLU A 119 -1.33 2.85 15.27
C GLU A 119 -0.98 2.11 13.97
N THR A 120 -0.45 2.87 13.01
CA THR A 120 0.01 2.36 11.72
C THR A 120 1.48 2.68 11.55
N LYS A 121 2.29 1.65 11.29
CA LYS A 121 3.70 1.77 10.93
C LYS A 121 3.85 1.67 9.43
N TYR A 122 4.82 2.34 8.83
CA TYR A 122 5.04 2.23 7.39
C TYR A 122 6.51 2.33 7.02
N SER A 123 6.82 1.81 5.84
CA SER A 123 8.12 2.00 5.18
C SER A 123 7.97 2.10 3.69
N GLU A 124 8.79 2.95 3.09
CA GLU A 124 9.05 3.00 1.66
C GLU A 124 10.48 2.55 1.39
N TRP A 125 10.62 1.67 0.40
CA TRP A 125 11.90 1.22 -0.10
C TRP A 125 12.13 1.71 -1.53
N LEU A 126 13.36 2.12 -1.81
CA LEU A 126 13.87 2.32 -3.17
C LEU A 126 14.69 1.07 -3.57
N ILE A 127 14.27 0.41 -4.65
CA ILE A 127 14.92 -0.81 -5.13
C ILE A 127 15.69 -0.46 -6.40
N THR A 128 16.98 -0.81 -6.42
CA THR A 128 17.82 -0.79 -7.62
C THR A 128 17.92 -2.17 -8.22
N CYS A 129 17.60 -2.26 -9.51
CA CYS A 129 17.56 -3.48 -10.29
C CYS A 129 18.77 -3.62 -11.20
N THR A 130 19.04 -4.86 -11.63
CA THR A 130 20.04 -5.15 -12.66
C THR A 130 19.85 -4.24 -13.89
N GLY A 131 20.93 -3.57 -14.31
CA GLY A 131 20.90 -2.59 -15.40
C GLY A 131 20.49 -1.19 -14.97
N GLY A 132 20.45 -0.91 -13.66
CA GLY A 132 20.30 0.42 -13.08
C GLY A 132 18.87 0.98 -13.09
N GLY A 133 17.86 0.18 -13.45
CA GLY A 133 16.46 0.58 -13.27
C GLY A 133 16.10 0.62 -11.79
N THR A 134 15.19 1.52 -11.42
CA THR A 134 14.71 1.64 -10.05
C THR A 134 13.20 1.59 -9.99
N PHE A 135 12.65 1.18 -8.84
CA PHE A 135 11.24 1.37 -8.50
C PHE A 135 11.09 1.57 -6.99
N ARG A 136 9.98 2.17 -6.58
CA ARG A 136 9.59 2.32 -5.17
C ARG A 136 8.47 1.34 -4.83
N THR A 137 8.51 0.83 -3.62
CA THR A 137 7.43 0.03 -3.02
C THR A 137 7.19 0.56 -1.62
N ARG A 138 5.96 0.46 -1.15
CA ARG A 138 5.58 0.95 0.18
C ARG A 138 4.60 0.00 0.84
N ALA A 139 4.74 -0.15 2.15
CA ALA A 139 3.83 -0.94 2.97
C ALA A 139 3.48 -0.17 4.24
N TRP A 140 2.25 -0.34 4.69
CA TRP A 140 1.72 0.16 5.95
C TRP A 140 1.12 -1.02 6.71
N TYR A 141 1.39 -1.10 7.99
CA TYR A 141 0.91 -2.19 8.83
C TYR A 141 0.22 -1.64 10.08
N VAL A 142 -0.95 -2.18 10.37
CA VAL A 142 -1.77 -1.89 11.55
C VAL A 142 -1.72 -3.12 12.46
N PRO A 143 -0.82 -3.18 13.46
CA PRO A 143 -0.63 -4.39 14.27
C PRO A 143 -1.89 -4.80 15.02
N GLU A 144 -2.65 -3.84 15.53
CA GLU A 144 -3.88 -4.08 16.31
C GLU A 144 -4.97 -4.82 15.51
N ALA A 145 -4.96 -4.66 14.18
CA ALA A 145 -5.95 -5.24 13.27
C ALA A 145 -5.40 -6.37 12.40
N ASP A 146 -4.10 -6.71 12.54
CA ASP A 146 -3.35 -7.55 11.61
C ASP A 146 -3.64 -7.24 10.13
N LEU A 147 -3.54 -5.95 9.79
CA LEU A 147 -3.92 -5.40 8.49
C LEU A 147 -2.71 -4.77 7.82
N GLU A 148 -2.37 -5.24 6.63
CA GLU A 148 -1.37 -4.62 5.76
C GLU A 148 -2.03 -3.90 4.58
N PHE A 149 -1.57 -2.69 4.31
CA PHE A 149 -1.72 -2.05 3.02
C PHE A 149 -0.38 -2.12 2.28
N ASP A 150 -0.36 -2.53 1.02
CA ASP A 150 0.89 -2.54 0.23
C ASP A 150 0.70 -2.06 -1.20
N VAL A 151 1.72 -1.39 -1.72
CA VAL A 151 1.84 -1.03 -3.14
C VAL A 151 3.16 -1.62 -3.65
N PRO A 152 3.12 -2.75 -4.35
CA PRO A 152 4.30 -3.45 -4.86
C PRO A 152 5.19 -2.62 -5.78
N VAL A 153 4.59 -1.74 -6.58
CA VAL A 153 5.30 -0.81 -7.48
C VAL A 153 4.53 0.51 -7.49
N MET A 154 5.06 1.54 -6.85
CA MET A 154 4.38 2.84 -6.78
C MET A 154 4.41 3.60 -8.10
N VAL A 155 3.29 4.28 -8.40
CA VAL A 155 3.28 5.41 -9.34
C VAL A 155 3.77 6.65 -8.58
N GLU A 156 4.93 7.19 -8.97
CA GLU A 156 5.62 8.25 -8.22
C GLU A 156 4.78 9.52 -8.10
N GLU A 157 4.05 9.88 -9.15
CA GLU A 157 3.16 11.04 -9.20
C GLU A 157 1.94 10.91 -8.27
N ARG A 158 1.67 9.70 -7.76
CA ARG A 158 0.53 9.36 -6.90
C ARG A 158 0.95 9.03 -5.47
N ALA A 159 2.23 9.19 -5.10
CA ALA A 159 2.76 8.80 -3.80
C ALA A 159 1.94 9.34 -2.61
N GLU A 160 1.57 10.62 -2.67
CA GLU A 160 0.74 11.26 -1.64
C GLU A 160 -0.69 10.72 -1.60
N GLU A 161 -1.26 10.33 -2.74
CA GLU A 161 -2.61 9.79 -2.85
C GLU A 161 -2.72 8.39 -2.22
N TYR A 162 -1.70 7.54 -2.38
CA TYR A 162 -1.64 6.26 -1.65
C TYR A 162 -1.69 6.47 -0.13
N ASP A 163 -0.86 7.40 0.36
CA ASP A 163 -0.80 7.70 1.80
C ASP A 163 -2.11 8.31 2.30
N LEU A 164 -2.76 9.16 1.49
CA LEU A 164 -4.09 9.70 1.78
C LEU A 164 -5.11 8.58 1.95
N ILE A 165 -5.16 7.61 1.03
CA ILE A 165 -6.10 6.48 1.12
C ILE A 165 -5.87 5.69 2.41
N VAL A 166 -4.63 5.34 2.74
CA VAL A 166 -4.33 4.56 3.95
C VAL A 166 -4.67 5.36 5.22
N ARG A 167 -4.29 6.64 5.29
CA ARG A 167 -4.61 7.52 6.43
C ARG A 167 -6.10 7.70 6.65
N SER A 168 -6.89 7.66 5.57
CA SER A 168 -8.34 7.76 5.64
C SER A 168 -9.03 6.53 6.22
N ALA A 169 -8.28 5.42 6.41
CA ALA A 169 -8.86 4.16 6.83
C ALA A 169 -9.59 4.30 8.18
N ASP A 170 -10.81 3.79 8.21
CA ASP A 170 -11.65 3.67 9.40
C ASP A 170 -12.01 2.19 9.59
N LEU A 171 -11.44 1.63 10.66
CA LEU A 171 -11.56 0.23 11.08
C LEU A 171 -12.64 0.01 12.14
N SER A 172 -13.44 1.02 12.48
CA SER A 172 -14.48 0.94 13.54
C SER A 172 -15.52 -0.17 13.32
N ARG A 173 -15.67 -0.62 12.07
CA ARG A 173 -16.57 -1.72 11.68
C ARG A 173 -15.83 -2.99 11.28
N PHE A 174 -14.51 -2.92 11.15
CA PHE A 174 -13.68 -4.07 10.84
C PHE A 174 -13.69 -5.04 12.04
N LYS A 175 -13.77 -6.32 11.73
CA LYS A 175 -13.66 -7.38 12.73
C LYS A 175 -12.58 -8.32 12.23
N ALA A 176 -11.43 -8.29 12.89
CA ALA A 176 -10.40 -9.29 12.69
C ALA A 176 -11.03 -10.68 12.83
N ILE A 177 -10.82 -11.55 11.85
CA ILE A 177 -11.32 -12.92 11.89
C ILE A 177 -10.36 -13.69 12.77
N SER A 178 -10.73 -13.88 14.04
CA SER A 178 -10.02 -14.72 15.01
C SER A 178 -10.25 -16.21 14.81
#